data_AF-K2IWP6-F1
#
_entry.id   AF-K2IWP6-F1
#
_cell.length_a   1.000
_cell.length_b   1.000
_cell.length_c   1.000
_cell.angle_alpha   90.00
_cell.angle_beta   90.00
_cell.angle_gamma   90.00
#
_symmetry.space_group_name_H-M   'P 1'
#
loop_
_entity.id
_entity.type
_entity.pdbx_description
1 polymer ?
#
loop_
_entity_poly.entity_id
_entity_poly.type
_entity_poly.pdbx_seq_one_letter_code
_entity_poly.pdbx_strand_id
1 'polypeptide(L)'
;GGGAADALPARGELGTRARQAIEAGTVTLLAPFRATGITAAPQDGLLVTGNGQEVAVDEIVVATGFRPDLSFLREVRLGIDPALECATALAPLIDPNIHSCGTVRPHGAAELAHPEPGFYIAGMKSYGRAPTFLLATGHEQVRSIVAALAGDREAAAKVELELPETGVCSAQPTNRKDIRIADTAVKCCAPAKV
;
A
#
# COMPACT_ATOMS: atom_id res chain seq x y z
N GLY A 1 2.69 -0.15 -11.15
CA GLY A 1 2.47 1.13 -11.83
C GLY A 1 1.68 0.89 -13.10
N GLY A 2 0.94 1.87 -13.59
CA GLY A 2 0.22 1.83 -14.88
C GLY A 2 1.14 1.82 -16.11
N GLY A 3 2.44 1.51 -15.93
CA GLY A 3 3.45 1.59 -16.97
C GLY A 3 3.56 3.01 -17.54
N ALA A 4 3.59 3.13 -18.86
CA ALA A 4 3.62 4.42 -19.56
C ALA A 4 2.31 5.22 -19.44
N ALA A 5 1.19 4.58 -19.08
CA ALA A 5 -0.09 5.22 -18.85
C ALA A 5 -0.28 5.64 -17.37
N ASP A 6 0.77 5.55 -16.56
CA ASP A 6 0.74 5.96 -15.17
C ASP A 6 0.76 7.49 -15.09
N ALA A 7 -0.28 8.11 -14.52
CA ALA A 7 -0.32 9.56 -14.33
C ALA A 7 0.72 10.10 -13.33
N LEU A 8 1.50 9.21 -12.68
CA LEU A 8 2.72 9.52 -11.96
C LEU A 8 3.92 8.90 -12.70
N PRO A 9 4.63 9.65 -13.56
CA PRO A 9 5.66 9.11 -14.45
C PRO A 9 6.75 8.31 -13.73
N ALA A 10 7.26 8.82 -12.60
CA ALA A 10 8.30 8.14 -11.82
C ALA A 10 7.81 6.79 -11.24
N ARG A 11 6.52 6.67 -10.88
CA ARG A 11 5.93 5.40 -10.43
C ARG A 11 5.78 4.41 -11.59
N GLY A 12 5.43 4.92 -12.78
CA GLY A 12 5.43 4.14 -14.02
C GLY A 12 6.80 3.58 -14.33
N GLU A 13 7.83 4.43 -14.29
CA GLU A 13 9.23 4.06 -14.52
C GLU A 13 9.72 3.00 -13.54
N LEU A 14 9.43 3.16 -12.24
CA LEU A 14 9.78 2.18 -11.22
C LEU A 14 9.18 0.80 -11.53
N GLY A 15 7.91 0.75 -11.96
CA GLY A 15 7.26 -0.49 -12.37
C GLY A 15 7.92 -1.15 -13.59
N THR A 16 8.34 -0.35 -14.57
CA THR A 16 9.07 -0.84 -15.75
C THR A 16 10.43 -1.39 -15.38
N ARG A 17 11.20 -0.68 -14.53
CA ARG A 17 12.51 -1.12 -14.03
C ARG A 17 12.40 -2.42 -13.22
N ALA A 18 11.37 -2.54 -12.39
CA ALA A 18 11.11 -3.78 -11.64
C ALA A 18 10.87 -4.97 -12.59
N ARG A 19 10.06 -4.78 -13.65
CA ARG A 19 9.84 -5.81 -14.67
C ARG A 19 11.14 -6.21 -15.37
N GLN A 20 11.93 -5.23 -15.80
CA GLN A 20 13.21 -5.48 -16.47
C GLN A 20 14.20 -6.26 -15.58
N ALA A 21 14.24 -5.96 -14.27
CA ALA A 21 15.09 -6.68 -13.32
C ALA A 21 14.68 -8.16 -13.15
N ILE A 22 13.38 -8.44 -13.23
CA ILE A 22 12.84 -9.81 -13.22
C ILE A 22 13.19 -10.53 -14.53
N GLU A 23 12.94 -9.89 -15.68
CA GLU A 23 13.24 -10.46 -17.00
C GLU A 23 14.73 -10.74 -17.22
N ALA A 24 15.60 -9.90 -16.65
CA ALA A 24 17.05 -10.07 -16.67
C ALA A 24 17.57 -11.11 -15.66
N GLY A 25 16.70 -11.69 -14.81
CA GLY A 25 17.09 -12.65 -13.78
C GLY A 25 17.85 -12.07 -12.59
N THR A 26 17.92 -10.73 -12.47
CA THR A 26 18.54 -10.05 -11.31
C THR A 26 17.65 -10.13 -10.08
N VAL A 27 16.33 -10.22 -10.28
CA VAL A 27 15.33 -10.42 -9.22
C VAL A 27 14.58 -11.70 -9.50
N THR A 28 14.67 -12.66 -8.57
CA THR A 28 13.87 -13.89 -8.61
C THR A 28 12.48 -13.61 -8.04
N LEU A 29 11.46 -13.63 -8.91
CA LEU A 29 10.07 -13.49 -8.49
C LEU A 29 9.50 -14.84 -8.04
N LEU A 30 9.20 -14.97 -6.74
CA LEU A 30 8.46 -16.11 -6.20
C LEU A 30 7.00 -15.69 -5.98
N ALA A 31 6.14 -15.95 -6.96
CA ALA A 31 4.73 -15.59 -6.89
C ALA A 31 3.83 -16.68 -7.52
N PRO A 32 2.80 -17.18 -6.83
CA PRO A 32 2.48 -16.92 -5.43
C PRO A 32 3.51 -17.60 -4.50
N PHE A 33 3.96 -16.88 -3.46
CA PHE A 33 4.75 -17.43 -2.36
C PHE A 33 4.08 -17.07 -1.05
N ARG A 34 3.73 -18.08 -0.25
CA ARG A 34 3.17 -17.89 1.09
C ARG A 34 4.17 -18.40 2.10
N ALA A 35 4.90 -17.48 2.73
CA ALA A 35 5.78 -17.81 3.83
C ALA A 35 4.96 -18.45 4.97
N THR A 36 5.40 -19.61 5.43
CA THR A 36 4.81 -20.37 6.55
C THR A 36 5.77 -20.51 7.72
N GLY A 37 7.06 -20.28 7.50
CA GLY A 37 8.08 -20.35 8.55
C GLY A 37 9.31 -19.51 8.20
N ILE A 38 9.96 -19.01 9.23
CA ILE A 38 11.27 -18.39 9.16
C ILE A 38 12.10 -19.02 10.28
N THR A 39 13.21 -19.65 9.92
CA THR A 39 14.16 -20.26 10.86
C THR A 39 15.57 -19.76 10.60
N ALA A 40 16.48 -19.97 11.53
CA ALA A 40 17.90 -19.78 11.24
C ALA A 40 18.36 -20.81 10.21
N ALA A 41 19.15 -20.38 9.22
CA ALA A 41 19.74 -21.29 8.26
C ALA A 41 20.88 -22.13 8.88
N PRO A 42 21.21 -23.31 8.32
CA PRO A 42 22.30 -24.15 8.83
C PRO A 42 23.70 -23.52 8.74
N GLN A 43 23.87 -22.60 7.79
CA GLN A 43 25.01 -21.69 7.66
C GLN A 43 24.44 -20.30 7.86
N ASP A 44 25.18 -19.37 8.46
CA ASP A 44 24.71 -18.03 8.86
C ASP A 44 23.67 -17.43 7.90
N GLY A 45 22.55 -16.93 8.46
CA GLY A 45 21.43 -16.37 7.70
C GLY A 45 20.06 -16.91 8.12
N LEU A 46 19.07 -16.72 7.25
CA LEU A 46 17.67 -17.07 7.47
C LEU A 46 17.19 -18.05 6.40
N LEU A 47 16.34 -18.98 6.81
CA LEU A 47 15.65 -19.92 5.93
C LEU A 47 14.15 -19.61 5.96
N VAL A 48 13.61 -19.21 4.81
CA VAL A 48 12.18 -18.92 4.65
C VAL A 48 11.50 -20.11 3.99
N THR A 49 10.60 -20.76 4.70
CA THR A 49 9.80 -21.88 4.19
C THR A 49 8.46 -21.35 3.69
N GLY A 50 8.04 -21.77 2.50
CA GLY A 50 6.72 -21.45 1.97
C GLY A 50 6.38 -22.29 0.75
N ASN A 51 5.11 -22.66 0.55
CA ASN A 51 4.66 -23.45 -0.62
C ASN A 51 5.50 -24.71 -0.94
N GLY A 52 6.06 -25.38 0.08
CA GLY A 52 6.89 -26.59 -0.10
C GLY A 52 8.30 -26.34 -0.63
N GLN A 53 8.76 -25.09 -0.67
CA GLN A 53 10.14 -24.71 -1.00
C GLN A 53 10.76 -23.94 0.17
N GLU A 54 12.09 -23.94 0.22
CA GLU A 54 12.88 -23.20 1.19
C GLU A 54 13.81 -22.25 0.46
N VAL A 55 13.92 -21.03 0.98
CA VAL A 55 14.74 -19.95 0.41
C VAL A 55 15.69 -19.46 1.48
N ALA A 56 16.99 -19.64 1.24
CA ALA A 56 18.03 -19.09 2.12
C ALA A 56 18.29 -17.62 1.74
N VAL A 57 18.30 -16.72 2.74
CA VAL A 57 18.53 -15.28 2.57
C VAL A 57 19.29 -14.73 3.76
N ASP A 58 20.03 -13.64 3.56
CA ASP A 58 20.72 -12.92 4.64
C ASP A 58 19.80 -11.91 5.35
N GLU A 59 18.86 -11.31 4.62
CA GLU A 59 17.98 -10.25 5.12
C GLU A 59 16.55 -10.42 4.60
N ILE A 60 15.57 -10.06 5.45
CA ILE A 60 14.15 -10.03 5.10
C ILE A 60 13.61 -8.62 5.30
N VAL A 61 13.19 -7.99 4.21
CA VAL A 61 12.45 -6.72 4.23
C VAL A 61 10.96 -7.00 4.13
N VAL A 62 10.21 -6.71 5.20
CA VAL A 62 8.77 -6.98 5.28
C VAL A 62 7.96 -5.76 4.83
N ALA A 63 7.38 -5.84 3.63
CA ALA A 63 6.53 -4.80 3.05
C ALA A 63 5.06 -5.26 2.90
N THR A 64 4.46 -5.81 3.96
CA THR A 64 3.14 -6.48 3.93
C THR A 64 1.95 -5.59 4.36
N GLY A 65 2.08 -4.27 4.18
CA GLY A 65 1.03 -3.30 4.49
C GLY A 65 1.21 -2.60 5.84
N PHE A 66 0.19 -1.85 6.23
CA PHE A 66 0.21 -0.96 7.39
C PHE A 66 -1.10 -1.08 8.19
N ARG A 67 -1.00 -0.95 9.51
CA ARG A 67 -2.12 -0.80 10.45
C ARG A 67 -1.70 0.22 11.51
N PRO A 68 -2.51 1.27 11.79
CA PRO A 68 -2.13 2.25 12.78
C PRO A 68 -2.21 1.68 14.20
N ASP A 69 -1.22 2.03 15.03
CA ASP A 69 -1.34 1.87 16.49
C ASP A 69 -2.07 3.09 17.09
N LEU A 70 -3.23 2.83 17.70
CA LEU A 70 -4.10 3.81 18.37
C LEU A 70 -4.12 3.61 19.89
N SER A 71 -3.32 2.70 20.44
CA SER A 71 -3.33 2.34 21.87
C SER A 71 -3.09 3.54 22.79
N PHE A 72 -2.24 4.48 22.38
CA PHE A 72 -1.97 5.71 23.12
C PHE A 72 -3.16 6.69 23.18
N LEU A 73 -4.20 6.49 22.37
CA LEU A 73 -5.43 7.29 22.31
C LEU A 73 -6.62 6.60 22.97
N ARG A 74 -6.40 5.53 23.75
CA ARG A 74 -7.49 4.69 24.28
C ARG A 74 -8.54 5.42 25.14
N GLU A 75 -8.19 6.56 25.75
CA GLU A 75 -9.10 7.38 26.57
C GLU A 75 -9.72 8.54 25.79
N VAL A 76 -9.34 8.72 24.52
CA VAL A 76 -9.89 9.74 23.62
C VAL A 76 -11.12 9.18 22.91
N ARG A 77 -12.16 9.99 22.76
CA ARG A 77 -13.36 9.58 22.02
C ARG A 77 -13.06 9.56 20.52
N LEU A 78 -12.79 8.37 19.98
CA LEU A 78 -12.50 8.16 18.57
C LEU A 78 -13.70 7.57 17.81
N GLY A 79 -13.96 8.11 16.63
CA GLY A 79 -14.79 7.48 15.60
C GLY A 79 -13.90 6.76 14.60
N ILE A 80 -13.90 5.42 14.64
CA ILE A 80 -13.07 4.56 13.80
C ILE A 80 -13.97 3.62 13.01
N ASP A 81 -13.73 3.51 11.70
CA ASP A 81 -14.39 2.52 10.86
C ASP A 81 -13.91 1.09 11.22
N PRO A 82 -14.82 0.12 11.41
CA PRO A 82 -14.42 -1.22 11.87
C PRO A 82 -13.68 -2.05 10.83
N ALA A 83 -13.82 -1.75 9.53
CA ALA A 83 -13.20 -2.53 8.46
C ALA A 83 -11.83 -1.96 8.07
N LEU A 84 -11.76 -0.65 7.88
CA LEU A 84 -10.57 0.04 7.44
C LEU A 84 -9.71 0.55 8.60
N GLU A 85 -10.25 0.66 9.81
CA GLU A 85 -9.58 1.26 10.97
C GLU A 85 -9.11 2.70 10.70
N CYS A 86 -9.85 3.41 9.84
CA CYS A 86 -9.65 4.81 9.48
C CYS A 86 -10.63 5.72 10.24
N ALA A 87 -10.54 7.04 10.07
CA ALA A 87 -11.59 7.94 10.56
C ALA A 87 -12.94 7.58 9.91
N THR A 88 -14.02 7.51 10.68
CA THR A 88 -15.33 7.01 10.20
C THR A 88 -15.83 7.75 8.97
N ALA A 89 -15.71 9.08 8.94
CA ALA A 89 -16.18 9.89 7.81
C ALA A 89 -15.34 9.70 6.54
N LEU A 90 -14.10 9.20 6.65
CA LEU A 90 -13.25 8.89 5.50
C LEU A 90 -13.61 7.57 4.83
N ALA A 91 -14.16 6.59 5.56
CA ALA A 91 -14.28 5.22 5.07
C ALA A 91 -14.98 5.12 3.70
N PRO A 92 -16.13 5.79 3.46
CA PRO A 92 -16.80 5.75 2.17
C PRO A 92 -16.02 6.41 1.02
N LEU A 93 -15.01 7.23 1.34
CA LEU A 93 -14.22 7.98 0.36
C LEU A 93 -12.95 7.26 -0.06
N ILE A 94 -12.47 6.31 0.76
CA ILE A 94 -11.14 5.71 0.60
C ILE A 94 -11.14 4.18 0.55
N ASP A 95 -12.33 3.54 0.62
CA ASP A 95 -12.45 2.09 0.54
C ASP A 95 -11.77 1.55 -0.73
N PRO A 96 -10.71 0.72 -0.61
CA PRO A 96 -9.96 0.23 -1.75
C PRO A 96 -10.73 -0.76 -2.64
N ASN A 97 -11.89 -1.25 -2.19
CA ASN A 97 -12.79 -2.04 -3.02
C ASN A 97 -13.59 -1.18 -4.01
N ILE A 98 -13.70 0.12 -3.75
CA ILE A 98 -14.50 1.08 -4.54
C ILE A 98 -13.58 2.09 -5.23
N HIS A 99 -12.56 2.57 -4.51
CA HIS A 99 -11.69 3.65 -4.93
C HIS A 99 -10.26 3.17 -5.23
N SER A 100 -9.57 3.95 -6.03
CA SER A 100 -8.12 3.84 -6.28
C SER A 100 -7.46 5.14 -5.82
N CYS A 101 -6.13 5.15 -5.72
CA CYS A 101 -5.36 6.36 -5.35
C CYS A 101 -5.76 7.62 -6.16
N GLY A 102 -6.22 7.44 -7.41
CA GLY A 102 -6.66 8.52 -8.30
C GLY A 102 -8.08 9.02 -8.14
N THR A 103 -8.96 8.23 -7.52
CA THR A 103 -10.40 8.53 -7.47
C THR A 103 -10.86 8.96 -6.09
N VAL A 104 -9.93 8.97 -5.12
CA VAL A 104 -10.15 9.52 -3.78
C VAL A 104 -10.16 11.05 -3.88
N ARG A 105 -11.30 11.66 -3.57
CA ARG A 105 -11.38 13.11 -3.44
C ARG A 105 -10.54 13.57 -2.25
N PRO A 106 -9.93 14.76 -2.31
CA PRO A 106 -9.28 15.30 -1.13
C PRO A 106 -10.30 15.55 -0.03
N HIS A 107 -9.84 15.45 1.21
CA HIS A 107 -10.63 15.59 2.43
C HIS A 107 -9.81 16.34 3.47
N GLY A 108 -10.52 16.99 4.38
CA GLY A 108 -9.96 17.97 5.29
C GLY A 108 -10.47 17.78 6.71
N ALA A 109 -10.44 18.86 7.49
CA ALA A 109 -10.79 18.84 8.90
C ALA A 109 -12.16 18.21 9.17
N ALA A 110 -13.14 18.39 8.29
CA ALA A 110 -14.49 17.84 8.47
C ALA A 110 -14.49 16.31 8.53
N GLU A 111 -13.79 15.63 7.62
CA GLU A 111 -13.73 14.17 7.58
C GLU A 111 -12.73 13.58 8.58
N LEU A 112 -11.77 14.39 9.05
CA LEU A 112 -10.71 13.98 9.97
C LEU A 112 -11.07 14.20 11.44
N ALA A 113 -12.18 14.89 11.71
CA ALA A 113 -12.65 15.14 13.05
C ALA A 113 -13.12 13.85 13.72
N HIS A 114 -12.84 13.73 15.01
CA HIS A 114 -13.37 12.67 15.85
C HIS A 114 -14.43 13.20 16.83
N PRO A 115 -15.18 12.32 17.51
CA PRO A 115 -16.13 12.72 18.55
C PRO A 115 -15.53 13.55 19.69
N GLU A 116 -14.23 13.40 19.97
CA GLU A 116 -13.51 14.30 20.89
C GLU A 116 -13.39 15.71 20.27
N PRO A 117 -13.94 16.76 20.92
CA PRO A 117 -13.91 18.11 20.37
C PRO A 117 -12.49 18.64 20.13
N GLY A 118 -12.24 19.19 18.94
CA GLY A 118 -10.94 19.74 18.58
C GLY A 118 -9.85 18.70 18.34
N PHE A 119 -10.21 17.41 18.29
CA PHE A 119 -9.28 16.33 18.02
C PHE A 119 -9.38 15.83 16.57
N TYR A 120 -8.23 15.64 15.94
CA TYR A 120 -8.09 15.19 14.57
C TYR A 120 -6.98 14.14 14.47
N ILE A 121 -7.17 13.15 13.60
CA ILE A 121 -6.08 12.28 13.16
C ILE A 121 -5.78 12.61 11.70
N ALA A 122 -4.52 12.89 11.38
CA ALA A 122 -4.06 13.21 10.04
C ALA A 122 -3.05 12.17 9.52
N GLY A 123 -2.76 12.25 8.22
CA GLY A 123 -1.78 11.43 7.53
C GLY A 123 -2.22 9.98 7.38
N MET A 124 -1.24 9.09 7.16
CA MET A 124 -1.49 7.65 6.97
C MET A 124 -2.27 7.03 8.15
N LYS A 125 -2.12 7.56 9.37
CA LYS A 125 -2.87 7.09 10.54
C LYS A 125 -4.38 7.32 10.39
N SER A 126 -4.81 8.39 9.71
CA SER A 126 -6.23 8.67 9.46
C SER A 126 -6.85 7.73 8.42
N TYR A 127 -6.02 7.14 7.55
CA TYR A 127 -6.43 6.18 6.50
C TYR A 127 -6.55 4.74 6.99
N GLY A 128 -6.12 4.46 8.22
CA GLY A 128 -6.17 3.11 8.73
C GLY A 128 -5.34 2.14 7.88
N ARG A 129 -6.02 1.12 7.35
CA ARG A 129 -5.48 0.06 6.51
C ARG A 129 -5.62 0.35 5.01
N ALA A 130 -6.26 1.46 4.63
CA ALA A 130 -6.47 1.80 3.22
C ALA A 130 -5.12 2.14 2.56
N PRO A 131 -4.72 1.45 1.47
CA PRO A 131 -3.39 1.62 0.84
C PRO A 131 -3.32 2.82 -0.12
N THR A 132 -4.34 3.66 -0.15
CA THR A 132 -4.55 4.70 -1.17
C THR A 132 -4.01 6.07 -0.76
N PHE A 133 -3.30 6.17 0.37
CA PHE A 133 -2.78 7.43 0.89
C PHE A 133 -1.62 7.98 0.05
N LEU A 134 -1.63 9.30 -0.18
CA LEU A 134 -0.55 10.05 -0.81
C LEU A 134 -0.06 11.17 0.12
N LEU A 135 1.24 11.46 0.10
CA LEU A 135 1.81 12.56 0.90
C LEU A 135 1.16 13.92 0.60
N ALA A 136 0.81 14.16 -0.67
CA ALA A 136 0.09 15.37 -1.07
C ALA A 136 -1.26 15.51 -0.36
N THR A 137 -2.00 14.40 -0.21
CA THR A 137 -3.22 14.35 0.60
C THR A 137 -2.91 14.68 2.06
N GLY A 138 -1.85 14.12 2.63
CA GLY A 138 -1.43 14.44 4.01
C GLY A 138 -1.14 15.92 4.25
N HIS A 139 -0.48 16.60 3.30
CA HIS A 139 -0.24 18.04 3.42
C HIS A 139 -1.55 18.84 3.40
N GLU A 140 -2.49 18.45 2.53
CA GLU A 140 -3.79 19.10 2.43
C GLU A 140 -4.64 18.90 3.70
N GLN A 141 -4.62 17.69 4.27
CA GLN A 141 -5.25 17.39 5.56
C GLN A 141 -4.72 18.34 6.66
N VAL A 142 -3.40 18.49 6.77
CA VAL A 142 -2.78 19.35 7.79
C VAL A 142 -3.15 20.82 7.57
N ARG A 143 -3.12 21.32 6.33
CA ARG A 143 -3.54 22.70 6.00
C ARG A 143 -4.97 22.95 6.48
N SER A 144 -5.90 22.07 6.12
CA SER A 144 -7.32 22.18 6.47
C SER A 144 -7.55 22.10 7.99
N ILE A 145 -6.87 21.19 8.70
CA ILE A 145 -6.94 21.07 10.17
C ILE A 145 -6.44 22.35 10.84
N VAL A 146 -5.30 22.89 10.41
CA VAL A 146 -4.74 24.11 11.01
C VAL A 146 -5.69 25.30 10.82
N ALA A 147 -6.31 25.44 9.64
CA ALA A 147 -7.33 26.46 9.41
C ALA A 147 -8.53 26.30 10.37
N ALA A 148 -9.01 25.07 10.57
CA ALA A 148 -10.11 24.78 11.49
C ALA A 148 -9.75 25.14 12.95
N LEU A 149 -8.54 24.79 13.39
CA LEU A 149 -8.04 25.11 14.72
C LEU A 149 -7.81 26.61 14.93
N ALA A 150 -7.46 27.34 13.88
CA ALA A 150 -7.35 28.80 13.89
C ALA A 150 -8.71 29.53 13.86
N GLY A 151 -9.82 28.79 13.71
CA GLY A 151 -11.17 29.35 13.61
C GLY A 151 -11.57 29.79 12.20
N ASP A 152 -10.71 29.61 11.20
CA ASP A 152 -11.00 29.91 9.81
C ASP A 152 -11.76 28.75 9.14
N ARG A 153 -13.08 28.74 9.35
CA ARG A 153 -13.96 27.69 8.80
C ARG A 153 -14.02 27.69 7.27
N GLU A 154 -13.85 28.86 6.64
CA GLU A 154 -13.91 28.95 5.19
C GLU A 154 -12.65 28.32 4.58
N ALA A 155 -11.46 28.66 5.07
CA ALA A 155 -10.21 28.05 4.62
C ALA A 155 -10.12 26.56 4.96
N ALA A 156 -10.71 26.13 6.08
CA ALA A 156 -10.80 24.71 6.43
C ALA A 156 -11.68 23.91 5.45
N ALA A 157 -12.76 24.50 4.96
CA ALA A 157 -13.68 23.85 4.02
C ALA A 157 -13.19 23.88 2.57
N LYS A 158 -12.26 24.77 2.21
CA LYS A 158 -11.62 24.78 0.89
C LYS A 158 -10.76 23.54 0.73
N VAL A 159 -10.84 22.93 -0.44
CA VAL A 159 -9.96 21.86 -0.88
C VAL A 159 -9.07 22.40 -1.99
N GLU A 160 -7.77 22.45 -1.75
CA GLU A 160 -6.78 23.05 -2.65
C GLU A 160 -5.84 22.00 -3.28
N LEU A 161 -6.31 20.75 -3.41
CA LEU A 161 -5.52 19.66 -3.95
C LEU A 161 -6.17 19.05 -5.20
N GLU A 162 -5.48 19.16 -6.33
CA GLU A 162 -5.78 18.37 -7.53
C GLU A 162 -4.84 17.16 -7.60
N LEU A 163 -5.40 15.96 -7.54
CA LEU A 163 -4.63 14.72 -7.70
C LEU A 163 -4.77 14.19 -9.13
N PRO A 164 -3.68 13.77 -9.78
CA PRO A 164 -3.78 13.09 -11.07
C PRO A 164 -4.48 11.74 -10.91
N GLU A 165 -5.38 11.41 -11.83
CA GLU A 165 -6.08 10.11 -11.82
C GLU A 165 -5.09 8.95 -11.97
N THR A 166 -4.97 8.12 -10.95
CA THR A 166 -4.12 6.92 -10.92
C THR A 166 -4.92 5.64 -10.67
N GLY A 167 -5.00 4.75 -11.67
CA GLY A 167 -5.79 3.51 -11.61
C GLY A 167 -5.11 2.28 -10.98
N VAL A 168 -4.03 2.44 -10.20
CA VAL A 168 -3.13 1.32 -9.84
C VAL A 168 -3.33 0.78 -8.41
N CYS A 169 -3.97 1.54 -7.52
CA CYS A 169 -4.11 1.17 -6.10
C CYS A 169 -5.48 0.57 -5.73
N SER A 170 -6.19 -0.05 -6.68
CA SER A 170 -7.44 -0.73 -6.37
C SER A 170 -7.16 -2.15 -5.87
N ALA A 171 -7.93 -2.61 -4.88
CA ALA A 171 -7.89 -3.99 -4.42
C ALA A 171 -8.64 -4.88 -5.42
N GLN A 172 -8.08 -5.09 -6.61
CA GLN A 172 -8.58 -6.17 -7.47
C GLN A 172 -8.03 -7.50 -6.93
N PRO A 173 -8.89 -8.50 -6.65
CA PRO A 173 -8.41 -9.84 -6.37
C PRO A 173 -7.69 -10.37 -7.61
N THR A 174 -6.37 -10.46 -7.56
CA THR A 174 -5.57 -11.04 -8.65
C THR A 174 -6.00 -12.49 -8.81
N ASN A 175 -6.55 -12.85 -9.97
CA ASN A 175 -6.90 -14.23 -10.25
C ASN A 175 -5.61 -15.04 -10.30
N ARG A 176 -5.55 -16.14 -9.55
CA ARG A 176 -4.34 -16.96 -9.32
C ARG A 176 -3.69 -17.49 -10.61
N LYS A 177 -4.40 -17.41 -11.74
CA LYS A 177 -4.00 -17.85 -13.09
C LYS A 177 -3.32 -16.77 -13.94
N ASP A 178 -3.38 -15.50 -13.53
CA ASP A 178 -2.86 -14.38 -14.33
C ASP A 178 -1.40 -14.02 -13.99
N ILE A 179 -0.84 -14.64 -12.95
CA ILE A 179 0.61 -14.60 -12.68
C ILE A 179 1.28 -15.55 -13.68
N ARG A 180 1.59 -15.05 -14.88
CA ARG A 180 2.44 -15.76 -15.84
C ARG A 180 3.90 -15.56 -15.42
N ILE A 181 4.46 -16.57 -14.75
CA ILE A 181 5.91 -16.72 -14.65
C ILE A 181 6.39 -17.10 -16.05
N ALA A 182 7.40 -16.41 -16.58
CA ALA A 182 8.07 -16.88 -17.78
C ALA A 182 8.60 -18.29 -17.50
N ASP A 183 8.14 -19.29 -18.25
CA ASP A 183 8.62 -20.66 -18.16
C ASP A 183 10.15 -20.65 -18.33
N THR A 184 10.90 -20.74 -17.23
CA THR A 184 12.29 -21.20 -17.29
C THR A 184 12.22 -22.71 -17.52
N ALA A 185 11.88 -23.09 -18.75
CA ALA A 185 12.05 -24.44 -19.23
C ALA A 185 13.54 -24.77 -19.13
N VAL A 186 13.91 -25.45 -18.05
CA VAL A 186 15.20 -26.12 -17.90
C VAL A 186 15.29 -27.10 -19.06
N LYS A 187 16.11 -26.77 -20.07
CA LYS A 187 16.50 -27.71 -21.13
C LYS A 187 17.31 -28.82 -20.47
N CYS A 188 16.64 -29.90 -20.06
CA CYS A 188 17.30 -31.15 -19.72
C CYS A 188 17.89 -31.77 -20.99
N CYS A 189 19.22 -31.80 -21.07
CA CYS A 189 19.96 -32.53 -22.09
C CYS A 189 19.64 -34.02 -22.01
N ALA A 190 19.11 -34.60 -23.09
CA ALA A 190 19.06 -36.04 -23.28
C ALA A 190 20.45 -36.54 -23.76
N PRO A 191 20.89 -37.76 -23.37
CA PRO A 191 22.16 -38.29 -23.81
C PRO A 191 22.13 -38.68 -25.30
N ALA A 192 23.27 -38.48 -25.98
CA ALA A 192 23.47 -38.89 -27.35
C ALA A 192 23.41 -40.43 -27.47
N LYS A 193 22.64 -40.93 -28.44
CA LYS A 193 22.63 -42.35 -28.80
C LYS A 193 23.92 -42.70 -29.56
N VAL A 194 24.56 -43.78 -29.13
CA VAL A 194 25.52 -44.58 -29.94
C VAL A 194 24.73 -45.37 -30.97
#